data_AF-R2S8R3-F1
#
_entry.id   AF-R2S8R3-F1
#
_cell.length_a   1.000
_cell.length_b   1.000
_cell.length_c   1.000
_cell.angle_alpha   90.00
_cell.angle_beta   90.00
_cell.angle_gamma   90.00
#
_symmetry.space_group_name_H-M   'P 1'
#
loop_
_entity.id
_entity.type
_entity.pdbx_description
1 polymer ?
#
loop_
_entity_poly.entity_id
_entity_poly.type
_entity_poly.pdbx_seq_one_letter_code
_entity_poly.pdbx_strand_id
1 'polypeptide(L)'
;MTATIPADKITQKMQELINDNPASLLVFDQEIAKSQGILQEQQVDFEKMQQLNGQIKALAEQSGATIDQIKQLKKEFNQVFESYKKGYAKLKEIALTIKVSYETEAMVTKHYLFKENEKIMLELQNSEN
;
A
#
# COMPACT_ATOMS: atom_id res chain seq x y z
N MET A 1 4.16 0.31 22.30
CA MET A 1 4.65 0.15 20.92
C MET A 1 3.62 -0.67 20.17
N THR A 2 2.95 -0.10 19.16
CA THR A 2 2.08 -0.84 18.24
C THR A 2 2.93 -1.85 17.48
N ALA A 3 2.46 -3.10 17.37
CA ALA A 3 3.18 -4.12 16.63
C ALA A 3 3.25 -3.73 15.15
N THR A 4 4.44 -3.79 14.54
CA THR A 4 4.59 -3.57 13.09
C THR A 4 3.83 -4.64 12.33
N ILE A 5 2.84 -4.23 11.54
CA ILE A 5 2.02 -5.08 10.68
C ILE A 5 2.51 -5.02 9.23
N PRO A 6 2.17 -6.02 8.39
CA PRO A 6 2.52 -5.99 6.97
C PRO A 6 2.08 -4.74 6.21
N ALA A 7 1.02 -4.07 6.68
CA ALA A 7 0.53 -2.80 6.14
C ALA A 7 1.57 -1.68 6.22
N ASP A 8 2.25 -1.56 7.38
CA ASP A 8 3.26 -0.52 7.63
C ASP A 8 4.38 -0.57 6.58
N LYS A 9 4.77 -1.79 6.19
CA LYS A 9 5.81 -2.01 5.17
C LYS A 9 5.39 -1.53 3.78
N ILE A 10 4.10 -1.64 3.45
CA ILE A 10 3.61 -1.15 2.15
C ILE A 10 3.61 0.37 2.14
N THR A 11 3.08 1.00 3.19
CA THR A 11 3.08 2.47 3.30
C THR A 11 4.50 3.03 3.35
N GLN A 12 5.43 2.35 4.00
CA GLN A 12 6.85 2.74 3.96
C GLN A 12 7.40 2.70 2.52
N LYS A 13 7.13 1.63 1.77
CA LYS A 13 7.53 1.54 0.36
C LYS A 13 6.92 2.62 -0.52
N MET A 14 5.68 3.05 -0.25
CA MET A 14 5.10 4.19 -0.95
C MET A 14 5.90 5.46 -0.67
N GLN A 15 6.26 5.71 0.59
CA GLN A 15 7.07 6.87 0.96
C GLN A 15 8.47 6.83 0.35
N GLU A 16 9.10 5.65 0.30
CA GLU A 16 10.38 5.44 -0.39
C GLU A 16 10.27 5.80 -1.88
N LEU A 17 9.25 5.30 -2.58
CA LEU A 17 9.01 5.64 -3.99
C LEU A 17 8.86 7.15 -4.21
N ILE A 18 8.18 7.87 -3.32
CA ILE A 18 8.01 9.32 -3.41
C ILE A 18 9.34 10.03 -3.21
N ASN A 19 10.09 9.63 -2.18
CA ASN A 19 11.38 10.24 -1.85
C ASN A 19 12.43 9.99 -2.93
N ASP A 20 12.35 8.86 -3.64
CA ASP A 20 13.24 8.50 -4.74
C ASP A 20 12.93 9.27 -6.04
N ASN A 21 11.77 9.94 -6.14
CA ASN A 21 11.33 10.66 -7.34
C ASN A 21 11.01 12.15 -7.05
N PRO A 22 11.92 12.93 -6.44
CA PRO A 22 11.63 14.30 -6.00
C PRO A 22 11.45 15.30 -7.14
N ALA A 23 11.90 14.98 -8.35
CA ALA A 23 11.76 15.80 -9.55
C ALA A 23 10.50 15.46 -10.38
N SER A 24 9.70 14.50 -9.92
CA SER A 24 8.45 14.12 -10.58
C SER A 24 7.46 15.28 -10.60
N LEU A 25 6.71 15.38 -11.70
CA LEU A 25 5.58 16.30 -11.81
C LEU A 25 4.28 15.65 -11.30
N LEU A 26 4.31 14.36 -10.99
CA LEU A 26 3.17 13.61 -10.45
C LEU A 26 3.01 13.88 -8.95
N VAL A 27 1.78 14.22 -8.57
CA VAL A 27 1.40 14.48 -7.18
C VAL A 27 0.44 13.39 -6.72
N PHE A 28 0.79 12.70 -5.64
CA PHE A 28 0.05 11.56 -5.08
C PHE A 28 -0.57 11.84 -3.70
N ASP A 29 -0.79 13.12 -3.36
CA ASP A 29 -1.27 13.51 -2.03
C ASP A 29 -2.58 12.82 -1.64
N GLN A 30 -3.49 12.60 -2.59
CA GLN A 30 -4.76 11.92 -2.35
C GLN A 30 -4.56 10.43 -2.08
N GLU A 31 -3.73 9.76 -2.87
CA GLU A 31 -3.33 8.37 -2.70
C GLU A 31 -2.64 8.15 -1.35
N ILE A 32 -1.75 9.06 -0.96
CA ILE A 32 -1.05 9.04 0.32
C ILE A 32 -2.06 9.19 1.47
N ALA A 33 -2.90 10.22 1.43
CA ALA A 33 -3.92 10.43 2.46
C ALA A 33 -4.86 9.21 2.60
N LYS A 34 -5.28 8.64 1.47
CA LYS A 34 -6.10 7.42 1.44
C LYS A 34 -5.36 6.22 2.03
N SER A 35 -4.08 6.04 1.71
CA SER A 35 -3.26 4.95 2.25
C SER A 35 -3.06 5.07 3.76
N GLN A 36 -2.90 6.28 4.29
CA GLN A 36 -2.81 6.54 5.73
C GLN A 36 -4.12 6.19 6.45
N GLY A 37 -5.26 6.57 5.87
CA GLY A 37 -6.57 6.18 6.41
C GLY A 37 -6.75 4.66 6.44
N ILE A 38 -6.41 3.97 5.35
CA ILE A 38 -6.47 2.50 5.30
C ILE A 38 -5.51 1.88 6.32
N LEU A 39 -4.29 2.42 6.49
CA LEU A 39 -3.33 1.91 7.47
C LEU A 39 -3.90 1.97 8.90
N GLN A 40 -4.54 3.08 9.27
CA GLN A 40 -5.19 3.23 10.57
C GLN A 40 -6.30 2.18 10.76
N GLU A 41 -7.16 1.98 9.76
CA GLU A 41 -8.18 0.93 9.79
C GLU A 41 -7.55 -0.47 9.96
N GLN A 42 -6.42 -0.75 9.29
CA GLN A 42 -5.73 -2.03 9.40
C GLN A 42 -5.10 -2.27 10.77
N GLN A 43 -4.60 -1.22 11.42
CA GLN A 43 -4.08 -1.30 12.79
C GLN A 43 -5.22 -1.64 13.76
N VAL A 44 -6.38 -0.99 13.62
CA VAL A 44 -7.58 -1.29 14.42
C VAL A 44 -8.07 -2.73 14.19
N ASP A 45 -8.18 -3.17 12.93
CA ASP A 45 -8.57 -4.54 12.59
C ASP A 45 -7.59 -5.57 13.18
N PHE A 46 -6.29 -5.27 13.15
CA PHE A 46 -5.26 -6.14 13.71
C PHE A 46 -5.36 -6.27 15.22
N GLU A 47 -5.52 -5.16 15.95
CA GLU A 47 -5.74 -5.17 17.39
C GLU A 47 -6.99 -5.97 17.76
N LYS A 48 -8.09 -5.78 17.03
CA LYS A 48 -9.33 -6.52 17.25
C LYS A 48 -9.16 -8.03 16.99
N MET A 49 -8.43 -8.41 15.94
CA MET A 49 -8.08 -9.80 15.70
C MET A 49 -7.24 -10.41 16.84
N GLN A 50 -6.28 -9.66 17.39
CA GLN A 50 -5.49 -10.10 18.54
C GLN A 50 -6.37 -10.30 19.78
N GLN A 51 -7.29 -9.38 20.06
CA GLN A 51 -8.24 -9.47 21.18
C GLN A 51 -9.14 -10.71 21.04
N LEU A 52 -9.76 -10.89 19.87
CA LEU A 52 -10.64 -12.04 19.59
C LEU A 52 -9.88 -13.36 19.73
N ASN A 53 -8.64 -13.43 19.22
CA ASN A 53 -7.81 -14.63 19.37
C ASN A 53 -7.45 -14.90 20.83
N GLY A 54 -7.16 -13.85 21.63
CA GLY A 54 -6.94 -13.96 23.07
C GLY A 54 -8.17 -14.53 23.80
N GLN A 55 -9.36 -14.04 23.48
CA GLN A 55 -10.63 -14.53 24.04
C GLN A 55 -10.89 -15.99 23.66
N ILE A 56 -10.64 -16.38 22.41
CA ILE A 56 -10.79 -17.77 21.96
C ILE A 56 -9.86 -18.70 22.74
N LYS A 57 -8.60 -18.31 22.97
CA LYS A 57 -7.65 -19.10 23.77
C LYS A 57 -8.10 -19.24 25.22
N ALA A 58 -8.50 -18.14 25.86
CA ALA A 58 -8.98 -18.16 27.23
C ALA A 58 -10.21 -19.07 27.41
N LEU A 59 -11.15 -19.04 26.45
CA LEU A 59 -12.31 -19.94 26.48
C LEU A 59 -11.93 -21.39 26.22
N ALA A 60 -10.94 -21.67 25.37
CA ALA A 60 -10.47 -23.03 25.13
C ALA A 60 -9.82 -23.66 26.39
N GLU A 61 -9.29 -22.84 27.28
CA GLU A 61 -8.67 -23.27 28.56
C GLU A 61 -9.69 -23.41 29.70
N GLN A 62 -10.89 -22.81 29.58
CA GLN A 62 -11.94 -22.91 30.60
C GLN A 62 -12.77 -24.19 30.48
N SER A 63 -12.80 -24.96 31.58
CA SER A 63 -13.67 -26.14 31.74
C SER A 63 -15.15 -25.70 31.87
N GLY A 64 -15.81 -25.43 30.74
CA GLY A 64 -17.21 -24.99 30.70
C GLY A 64 -17.59 -24.06 29.55
N ALA A 65 -16.63 -23.64 28.73
CA ALA A 65 -16.93 -22.82 27.55
C ALA A 65 -17.84 -23.59 26.57
N THR A 66 -18.92 -22.94 26.14
CA THR A 66 -19.81 -23.57 25.16
C THR A 66 -19.17 -23.48 23.77
N ILE A 67 -19.26 -24.58 23.01
CA ILE A 67 -18.78 -24.63 21.62
C ILE A 67 -19.35 -23.48 20.79
N ASP A 68 -20.56 -23.03 21.10
CA ASP A 68 -21.24 -21.94 20.40
C ASP A 68 -20.61 -20.57 20.65
N GLN A 69 -20.10 -20.29 21.86
CA GLN A 69 -19.34 -19.06 22.14
C GLN A 69 -18.05 -19.00 21.31
N ILE A 70 -17.32 -20.12 21.23
CA ILE A 70 -16.09 -20.20 20.42
C ILE A 70 -16.41 -20.03 18.93
N LYS A 71 -17.50 -20.62 18.43
CA LYS A 71 -17.94 -20.45 17.04
C LYS A 71 -18.29 -18.99 16.73
N GLN A 72 -18.97 -18.30 17.65
CA GLN A 72 -19.33 -16.90 17.47
C GLN A 72 -18.09 -16.01 17.39
N LEU A 73 -17.14 -16.16 18.32
CA LEU A 73 -15.88 -15.41 18.28
C LEU A 73 -15.06 -15.70 17.01
N LYS A 74 -15.03 -16.94 16.54
CA LYS A 74 -14.38 -17.29 15.26
C LYS A 74 -15.06 -16.61 14.07
N LYS A 75 -16.39 -16.51 14.08
CA LYS A 75 -17.14 -15.81 13.03
C LYS A 75 -16.79 -14.33 13.02
N GLU A 76 -16.74 -13.69 14.18
CA GLU A 76 -16.33 -12.29 14.32
C GLU A 76 -14.88 -12.08 13.89
N PHE A 77 -13.98 -12.97 14.27
CA PHE A 77 -12.58 -12.94 13.84
C PHE A 77 -12.48 -12.99 12.32
N ASN A 78 -13.19 -13.92 11.68
CA ASN A 78 -13.17 -14.05 10.23
C ASN A 78 -13.72 -12.82 9.51
N GLN A 79 -14.75 -12.16 10.07
CA GLN A 79 -15.28 -10.92 9.52
C GLN A 79 -14.24 -9.79 9.56
N VAL A 80 -13.56 -9.62 10.70
CA VAL A 80 -12.48 -8.63 10.84
C VAL A 80 -11.30 -8.98 9.92
N PHE A 81 -10.95 -10.25 9.80
CA PHE A 81 -9.88 -10.70 8.92
C PHE A 81 -10.17 -10.42 7.43
N GLU A 82 -11.42 -10.58 6.98
CA GLU A 82 -11.79 -10.23 5.61
C GLU A 82 -11.80 -8.71 5.37
N SER A 83 -12.16 -7.90 6.38
CA SER A 83 -11.97 -6.44 6.33
C SER A 83 -10.49 -6.10 6.16
N TYR A 84 -9.64 -6.66 7.03
CA TYR A 84 -8.20 -6.47 6.99
C TYR A 84 -7.62 -6.86 5.63
N LYS A 85 -8.00 -8.01 5.06
CA LYS A 85 -7.54 -8.44 3.72
C LYS A 85 -7.93 -7.46 2.62
N LYS A 86 -9.15 -6.91 2.64
CA LYS A 86 -9.59 -5.91 1.68
C LYS A 86 -8.79 -4.61 1.80
N GLY A 87 -8.58 -4.13 3.02
CA GLY A 87 -7.71 -2.97 3.26
C GLY A 87 -6.29 -3.20 2.73
N TYR A 88 -5.74 -4.38 2.98
CA TYR A 88 -4.39 -4.74 2.54
C TYR A 88 -4.25 -4.77 1.01
N ALA A 89 -5.27 -5.31 0.32
CA ALA A 89 -5.30 -5.31 -1.14
C ALA A 89 -5.35 -3.89 -1.72
N LYS A 90 -6.14 -3.00 -1.12
CA LYS A 90 -6.20 -1.58 -1.52
C LYS A 90 -4.85 -0.87 -1.33
N LEU A 91 -4.14 -1.12 -0.23
CA LEU A 91 -2.79 -0.56 -0.05
C LEU A 91 -1.83 -1.03 -1.14
N LYS A 92 -1.88 -2.32 -1.51
CA LYS A 92 -1.06 -2.84 -2.61
C LYS A 92 -1.38 -2.17 -3.95
N GLU A 93 -2.65 -1.94 -4.22
CA GLU A 93 -3.11 -1.28 -5.44
C GLU A 93 -2.63 0.17 -5.52
N ILE A 94 -2.71 0.91 -4.40
CA ILE A 94 -2.18 2.28 -4.34
C ILE A 94 -0.67 2.28 -4.56
N ALA A 95 0.08 1.42 -3.87
CA ALA A 95 1.53 1.32 -4.04
C ALA A 95 1.92 0.96 -5.48
N LEU A 96 1.18 0.06 -6.12
CA LEU A 96 1.39 -0.31 -7.51
C LEU A 96 1.11 0.86 -8.46
N THR A 97 0.05 1.62 -8.21
CA THR A 97 -0.31 2.81 -9.00
C THR A 97 0.82 3.82 -8.98
N ILE A 98 1.28 4.22 -7.79
CA ILE A 98 2.40 5.16 -7.60
C ILE A 98 3.63 4.68 -8.36
N LYS A 99 4.00 3.40 -8.17
CA LYS A 99 5.17 2.80 -8.82
C LYS A 99 5.08 2.87 -10.34
N VAL A 100 3.99 2.37 -10.92
CA VAL A 100 3.83 2.30 -12.39
C VAL A 100 3.77 3.70 -12.99
N SER A 101 3.16 4.66 -12.29
CA SER A 101 3.12 6.05 -12.73
C SER A 101 4.52 6.68 -12.78
N TYR A 102 5.37 6.47 -11.77
CA TYR A 102 6.77 6.93 -11.83
C TYR A 102 7.57 6.23 -12.94
N GLU A 103 7.42 4.92 -13.10
CA GLU A 103 8.08 4.17 -14.19
C GLU A 103 7.64 4.73 -15.57
N THR A 104 6.36 5.08 -15.71
CA THR A 104 5.81 5.65 -16.95
C THR A 104 6.33 7.06 -17.19
N GLU A 105 6.35 7.92 -16.18
CA GLU A 105 6.89 9.29 -16.30
C GLU A 105 8.35 9.27 -16.72
N ALA A 106 9.16 8.41 -16.10
CA ALA A 106 10.58 8.25 -16.45
C ALA A 106 10.75 7.78 -17.90
N MET A 107 9.94 6.82 -18.35
CA MET A 107 9.96 6.32 -19.72
C MET A 107 9.59 7.40 -20.72
N VAL A 108 8.51 8.15 -20.47
CA VAL A 108 8.03 9.23 -21.34
C VAL A 108 9.06 10.36 -21.42
N THR A 109 9.59 10.79 -20.28
CA THR A 109 10.61 11.86 -20.20
C THR A 109 11.85 11.49 -21.00
N LYS A 110 12.35 10.25 -20.81
CA LYS A 110 13.50 9.74 -21.57
C LYS A 110 13.24 9.72 -23.08
N HIS A 111 12.05 9.31 -23.51
CA HIS A 111 11.66 9.28 -24.92
C HIS A 111 11.61 10.68 -25.54
N TYR A 112 11.03 11.66 -24.83
CA TYR A 112 10.99 13.04 -25.29
C TYR A 112 12.40 13.64 -25.41
N LEU A 113 13.24 13.46 -24.39
CA LEU A 113 14.62 13.96 -24.40
C LEU A 113 15.42 13.41 -25.59
N PHE A 114 15.29 12.12 -25.89
CA PHE A 114 15.98 11.56 -27.06
C PHE A 114 15.47 12.13 -28.38
N LYS A 115 14.16 12.25 -28.55
CA LYS A 115 13.58 12.83 -29.77
C LYS A 115 13.98 14.29 -29.97
N GLU A 116 14.01 15.07 -28.91
CA GLU A 116 14.40 16.48 -28.98
C GLU A 116 15.89 16.62 -29.32
N ASN A 117 16.75 15.79 -28.70
CA ASN A 117 18.17 15.74 -29.04
C ASN A 117 18.41 15.30 -30.49
N GLU A 118 17.70 14.29 -30.99
CA GLU A 118 17.77 13.86 -32.40
C GLU A 118 17.41 15.01 -33.35
N LYS A 119 16.35 15.76 -33.04
CA LYS A 119 15.94 16.92 -33.83
C LYS A 119 17.01 18.00 -33.87
N ILE A 120 17.59 18.35 -32.72
CA ILE A 120 18.67 19.34 -32.62
C ILE A 120 19.89 18.89 -33.44
N MET A 121 20.26 17.60 -33.35
CA MET A 121 21.39 17.05 -34.11
C MET A 121 21.16 17.13 -35.63
N LEU A 122 19.94 16.85 -36.09
CA LEU A 122 19.57 17.00 -37.50
C LEU A 122 19.59 18.47 -37.94
N GLU A 123 19.12 19.39 -37.11
CA GLU A 123 19.17 20.84 -37.40
C GLU A 123 20.61 21.34 -37.50
N LEU A 124 21.50 20.91 -36.60
CA LEU A 124 22.92 21.24 -36.65
C LEU A 124 23.59 20.72 -37.92
N GLN A 125 23.37 19.45 -38.27
CA GLN A 125 23.91 18.85 -39.50
C GLN A 125 23.43 19.55 -40.78
N ASN A 126 22.18 20.03 -40.79
CA ASN A 126 21.62 20.77 -41.92
C ASN A 126 22.07 22.24 -41.95
N SER A 127 22.54 22.81 -40.84
CA SER A 127 23.05 24.18 -40.76
C SER A 127 24.52 24.33 -41.14
N GLU A 128 25.27 23.22 -41.22
CA GLU A 128 26.68 23.16 -41.63
C GLU A 128 26.88 22.87 -43.14
N ASN A 129 25.79 22.68 -43.90
CA ASN A 129 25.76 22.54 -45.37
C ASN A 129 25.18 23.79 -46.04
#